data_AF-A0A8T3MT98-F1
#
_entry.id   AF-A0A8T3MT98-F1
#
_cell.length_a   1.000
_cell.length_b   1.000
_cell.length_c   1.000
_cell.angle_alpha   90.00
_cell.angle_beta   90.00
_cell.angle_gamma   90.00
#
_symmetry.space_group_name_H-M   'P 1'
#
loop_
_entity.id
_entity.type
_entity.pdbx_description
1 polymer ?
#
loop_
_entity_poly.entity_id
_entity_poly.type
_entity_poly.pdbx_seq_one_letter_code
_entity_poly.pdbx_strand_id
1 'polypeptide(L)'
;MRRFLPVITITALLIAACGGGAGTTPSADKPTIRIGSTNFSEQLIVGELYAQVLEAAGYKIERKFNLGAREVVLPALESGQIDLEVDYLAT
;
A
#
# COMPACT_ATOMS: atom_id res chain seq x y z
N MET A 1 49.41 24.76 21.36
CA MET A 1 48.01 24.99 21.79
C MET A 1 47.02 24.73 20.64
N ARG A 2 47.07 23.55 20.02
CA ARG A 2 46.31 23.24 18.78
C ARG A 2 45.95 21.75 18.72
N ARG A 3 45.26 21.20 19.74
CA ARG A 3 44.81 19.79 19.71
C ARG A 3 43.43 19.52 20.32
N PHE A 4 42.74 20.53 20.87
CA PHE A 4 41.42 20.35 21.50
C PHE A 4 40.23 20.67 20.58
N LEU A 5 40.48 21.00 19.31
CA LEU A 5 39.44 21.41 18.37
C LEU A 5 38.54 20.26 17.81
N PRO A 6 38.92 18.97 17.76
CA PRO A 6 38.05 17.95 17.15
C PRO A 6 37.04 17.34 18.16
N VAL A 7 37.26 17.52 19.46
CA VAL A 7 36.43 16.89 20.50
C VAL A 7 35.12 17.66 20.74
N ILE A 8 35.11 18.97 20.51
CA ILE A 8 33.93 19.82 20.72
C ILE A 8 32.89 19.63 19.59
N THR A 9 33.32 19.30 18.38
CA THR A 9 32.44 19.16 17.21
C THR A 9 31.67 17.84 17.17
N ILE A 10 32.20 16.78 17.77
CA ILE A 10 31.55 15.45 17.80
C ILE A 10 30.41 15.40 18.83
N THR A 11 30.54 16.13 19.95
CA THR A 11 29.53 16.15 21.02
C THR A 11 28.27 16.92 20.63
N ALA A 12 28.34 17.85 19.65
CA ALA A 12 27.17 18.57 19.16
C ALA A 12 26.23 17.69 18.31
N LEU A 13 26.73 16.59 17.72
CA LEU A 13 25.91 15.70 16.89
C LEU A 13 25.08 14.71 17.72
N LEU A 14 25.42 14.50 19.00
CA LEU A 14 24.69 13.59 19.90
C LEU A 14 23.51 14.26 20.63
N ILE A 15 23.46 15.59 20.70
CA ILE A 15 22.42 16.33 21.46
C ILE A 15 21.21 16.70 20.56
N ALA A 16 21.36 16.64 19.23
CA ALA A 16 20.25 16.84 18.30
C ALA A 16 19.27 15.65 18.22
N ALA A 17 19.57 14.52 18.89
CA ALA A 17 18.75 13.32 18.88
C ALA A 17 17.63 13.30 19.95
N CYS A 18 17.58 14.29 20.85
CA CYS A 18 16.52 14.39 21.88
C CYS A 18 15.73 15.71 21.83
N GLY A 19 15.92 16.52 20.78
CA GLY A 19 15.07 17.69 20.55
C GLY A 19 13.75 17.24 19.94
N GLY A 20 12.66 17.34 20.71
CA GLY A 20 11.28 17.09 20.30
C GLY A 20 10.82 17.97 19.13
N GLY A 21 11.36 17.70 17.94
CA GLY A 21 10.74 18.05 16.70
C GLY A 21 9.55 17.12 16.53
N ALA A 22 8.35 17.69 16.45
CA ALA A 22 7.24 17.07 15.75
C ALA A 22 7.69 16.88 14.29
N GLY A 23 8.51 15.85 14.06
CA GLY A 23 8.84 15.39 12.74
C GLY A 23 7.54 14.87 12.18
N THR A 24 6.93 15.67 11.31
CA THR A 24 5.98 15.15 10.34
C THR A 24 6.72 14.09 9.56
N THR A 25 6.67 12.83 10.03
CA THR A 25 7.02 11.69 9.20
C THR A 25 6.15 11.85 7.96
N PRO A 26 6.73 11.90 6.75
CA PRO A 26 5.92 11.88 5.54
C PRO A 26 5.00 10.67 5.69
N SER A 27 3.69 10.92 5.78
CA SER A 27 2.72 9.83 5.72
C SER A 27 2.98 9.16 4.39
N ALA A 28 3.49 7.93 4.40
CA ALA A 28 3.70 7.19 3.17
C ALA A 28 2.38 7.19 2.40
N ASP A 29 2.43 7.55 1.12
CA ASP A 29 1.25 7.50 0.28
C ASP A 29 0.64 6.10 0.36
N LYS A 30 -0.68 6.02 0.50
CA LYS A 30 -1.39 4.74 0.48
C LYS A 30 -1.04 4.01 -0.82
N PRO A 31 -0.80 2.68 -0.77
CA PRO A 31 -0.50 1.93 -1.97
C PRO A 31 -1.70 1.94 -2.93
N THR A 32 -1.42 1.83 -4.22
CA THR A 32 -2.46 1.50 -5.21
C THR A 32 -2.87 0.05 -5.02
N ILE A 33 -4.19 -0.22 -5.02
CA ILE A 33 -4.75 -1.58 -4.94
C ILE A 33 -5.37 -1.94 -6.29
N ARG A 34 -4.97 -3.06 -6.87
CA ARG A 34 -5.52 -3.61 -8.11
C ARG A 34 -6.60 -4.63 -7.77
N ILE A 35 -7.85 -4.31 -8.08
CA ILE A 35 -8.99 -5.18 -7.80
C ILE A 35 -9.32 -5.97 -9.06
N GLY A 36 -9.25 -7.29 -8.97
CA GLY A 36 -9.63 -8.22 -10.03
C GLY A 36 -11.04 -8.80 -9.86
N SER A 37 -11.54 -9.40 -10.93
CA SER A 37 -12.76 -10.22 -10.89
C SER A 37 -12.73 -11.29 -11.97
N THR A 38 -13.48 -12.37 -11.75
CA THR A 38 -13.92 -13.25 -12.85
C THR A 38 -14.87 -12.51 -13.81
N ASN A 39 -15.34 -13.22 -14.83
CA ASN A 39 -16.39 -12.76 -15.74
C ASN A 39 -17.82 -12.96 -15.20
N PHE A 40 -17.99 -13.26 -13.91
CA PHE A 40 -19.30 -13.39 -13.28
C PHE A 40 -19.86 -12.01 -12.86
N SER A 41 -21.13 -11.74 -13.21
CA SER A 41 -21.73 -10.41 -13.02
C SER A 41 -21.78 -9.96 -11.55
N GLU A 42 -21.99 -10.89 -10.61
CA GLU A 42 -21.97 -10.57 -9.18
C GLU A 42 -20.60 -10.05 -8.76
N GLN A 43 -19.52 -10.71 -9.17
CA GLN A 43 -18.17 -10.28 -8.81
C GLN A 43 -17.81 -8.91 -9.41
N LEU A 44 -18.34 -8.56 -10.58
CA LEU A 44 -18.18 -7.21 -11.13
C LEU A 44 -18.83 -6.16 -10.22
N ILE A 45 -20.05 -6.42 -9.75
CA ILE A 45 -20.81 -5.50 -8.90
C ILE A 45 -20.16 -5.38 -7.52
N VAL A 46 -19.81 -6.50 -6.89
CA VAL A 46 -19.20 -6.48 -5.56
C VAL A 46 -17.76 -5.95 -5.62
N GLY A 47 -16.99 -6.28 -6.66
CA GLY A 47 -15.68 -5.70 -6.89
C GLY A 47 -15.72 -4.17 -7.01
N GLU A 48 -16.72 -3.63 -7.72
CA GLU A 48 -16.96 -2.18 -7.82
C GLU A 48 -17.35 -1.56 -6.47
N LEU A 49 -18.19 -2.24 -5.68
CA LEU A 49 -18.53 -1.79 -4.32
C LEU A 49 -17.28 -1.64 -3.45
N TYR A 50 -16.38 -2.63 -3.48
CA TYR A 50 -15.12 -2.56 -2.73
C TYR A 50 -14.19 -1.46 -3.26
N ALA A 51 -14.13 -1.26 -4.59
CA ALA A 51 -13.37 -0.16 -5.18
C ALA A 51 -13.82 1.20 -4.60
N GLN A 52 -15.13 1.46 -4.59
CA GLN A 52 -15.68 2.72 -4.07
C GLN A 52 -15.42 2.91 -2.58
N VAL A 53 -15.57 1.86 -1.77
CA VAL A 53 -15.28 1.92 -0.33
C VAL A 53 -13.80 2.23 -0.07
N LEU A 54 -12.88 1.61 -0.82
CA LEU A 54 -11.45 1.84 -0.67
C LEU A 54 -11.01 3.21 -1.21
N GLU A 55 -11.61 3.67 -2.31
CA GLU A 55 -11.43 5.04 -2.81
C GLU A 55 -11.87 6.07 -1.77
N ALA A 56 -13.04 5.86 -1.14
CA ALA A 56 -13.51 6.70 -0.04
C ALA A 56 -12.58 6.67 1.19
N ALA A 57 -11.85 5.57 1.39
CA ALA A 57 -10.81 5.43 2.42
C ALA A 57 -9.43 5.97 2.00
N GLY A 58 -9.34 6.64 0.85
CA GLY A 58 -8.15 7.34 0.35
C GLY A 58 -7.15 6.46 -0.40
N TYR A 59 -7.51 5.23 -0.79
CA TYR A 59 -6.66 4.40 -1.65
C TYR A 59 -6.82 4.77 -3.12
N LYS A 60 -5.76 4.60 -3.91
CA LYS A 60 -5.86 4.59 -5.37
C LYS A 60 -6.26 3.20 -5.81
N ILE A 61 -7.27 3.07 -6.66
CA ILE A 61 -7.76 1.77 -7.14
C ILE A 61 -7.52 1.61 -8.64
N GLU A 62 -6.96 0.47 -9.02
CA GLU A 62 -6.93 0.00 -10.40
C GLU A 62 -7.93 -1.15 -10.57
N ARG A 63 -8.91 -0.97 -11.46
CA ARG A 63 -9.90 -2.01 -11.76
C ARG A 63 -9.37 -2.92 -12.86
N LYS A 64 -9.25 -4.21 -12.58
CA LYS A 64 -8.81 -5.29 -13.48
C LYS A 64 -9.94 -6.32 -13.60
N PHE A 65 -11.12 -5.86 -13.97
CA PHE A 65 -12.33 -6.69 -14.00
C PHE A 65 -12.41 -7.57 -15.24
N ASN A 66 -13.27 -8.58 -15.15
CA ASN A 66 -13.64 -9.46 -16.25
C ASN A 66 -12.44 -10.22 -16.85
N LEU A 67 -11.58 -10.78 -15.99
CA LEU A 67 -10.36 -11.48 -16.42
C LEU A 67 -10.63 -12.89 -16.97
N GLY A 68 -11.84 -13.43 -16.77
CA GLY A 68 -12.23 -14.75 -17.22
C GLY A 68 -12.63 -15.67 -16.06
N ALA A 69 -12.32 -16.96 -16.17
CA ALA A 69 -12.61 -17.95 -15.14
C ALA A 69 -11.58 -17.92 -13.98
N ARG A 70 -11.88 -18.60 -12.88
CA ARG A 70 -11.04 -18.67 -11.67
C ARG A 70 -9.61 -19.12 -11.97
N GLU A 71 -9.44 -20.02 -12.93
CA GLU A 71 -8.14 -20.54 -13.39
C GLU A 71 -7.25 -19.46 -14.01
N VAL A 72 -7.81 -18.28 -14.32
CA VAL A 72 -7.07 -17.09 -14.76
C VAL A 72 -6.89 -16.10 -13.60
N VAL A 73 -7.92 -15.89 -12.78
CA VAL A 73 -7.90 -14.87 -11.73
C VAL A 73 -7.03 -15.27 -10.53
N LEU A 74 -7.12 -16.53 -10.08
CA LEU A 74 -6.35 -17.00 -8.94
C LEU A 74 -4.83 -16.90 -9.19
N PRO A 75 -4.29 -17.35 -10.34
CA PRO A 75 -2.87 -17.10 -10.65
C PRO A 75 -2.50 -15.62 -10.76
N ALA A 76 -3.43 -14.77 -11.23
CA ALA A 76 -3.20 -13.31 -11.26
C ALA A 76 -3.11 -12.72 -9.85
N LEU A 77 -3.87 -13.26 -8.89
CA LEU A 77 -3.80 -12.88 -7.48
C LEU A 77 -2.49 -13.38 -6.85
N GLU A 78 -2.14 -14.66 -7.03
CA GLU A 78 -0.92 -15.27 -6.47
C GLU A 78 0.37 -14.62 -7.00
N SER A 79 0.39 -14.25 -8.28
CA SER A 79 1.52 -13.54 -8.91
C SER A 79 1.57 -12.05 -8.60
N GLY A 80 0.56 -11.51 -7.91
CA GLY A 80 0.46 -10.09 -7.60
C GLY A 80 0.24 -9.23 -8.85
N GLN A 81 -0.45 -9.73 -9.88
CA GLN A 81 -0.97 -8.92 -10.98
C GLN A 81 -2.26 -8.17 -10.56
N ILE A 82 -3.01 -8.78 -9.64
CA ILE A 82 -4.08 -8.15 -8.84
C ILE A 82 -3.76 -8.34 -7.36
N ASP A 83 -4.32 -7.49 -6.50
CA ASP A 83 -4.10 -7.49 -5.05
C ASP A 83 -5.33 -7.98 -4.27
N LEU A 84 -6.51 -7.94 -4.89
CA LEU A 84 -7.79 -8.25 -4.27
C LEU A 84 -8.77 -8.83 -5.28
N GLU A 85 -9.52 -9.85 -4.87
CA GLU A 85 -10.70 -10.40 -5.55
C GLU A 85 -11.77 -10.73 -4.49
N VAL A 86 -13.04 -10.74 -4.89
CA VAL A 86 -14.15 -11.27 -4.09
C VAL A 86 -14.42 -12.70 -4.52
N ASP A 87 -14.33 -13.64 -3.59
CA ASP A 87 -14.39 -15.07 -3.86
C ASP A 87 -15.36 -15.80 -2.92
N TYR A 88 -15.82 -16.99 -3.33
CA TYR A 88 -16.67 -17.84 -2.49
C TYR A 88 -15.80 -18.80 -1.67
N LEU A 89 -16.20 -19.08 -0.42
CA LEU A 89 -15.44 -19.97 0.46
C LEU A 89 -15.41 -21.45 0.02
N ALA A 90 -16.30 -21.84 -0.89
CA ALA A 90 -16.51 -23.23 -1.30
C ALA A 90 -15.98 -23.53 -2.72
N THR A 91 -15.10 -22.68 -3.26
CA THR A 91 -14.57 -22.75 -4.64
C THR A 91 -13.05 -22.65 -4.71
#